data_AF-A0A183Q1F4-F1
#
_entry.id   AF-A0A183Q1F4-F1
#
_cell.length_a   1.000
_cell.length_b   1.000
_cell.length_c   1.000
_cell.angle_alpha   90.00
_cell.angle_beta   90.00
_cell.angle_gamma   90.00
#
_symmetry.space_group_name_H-M   'P 1'
#
loop_
_entity.id
_entity.type
_entity.pdbx_description
1 polymer ?
#
loop_
_entity_poly.entity_id
_entity_poly.type
_entity_poly.pdbx_seq_one_letter_code
_entity_poly.pdbx_strand_id
1 'polypeptide(L)'
;MDKSKQYLYHNLFILNSSIRPALLNIHEMCYRIKEMNLCKLNKEKQYTLIEFLMNQVNQLNDVCIKLYEFRELIKEIVRGACRTALLEYGYIPDDYIIDNQMNIENVKTEPLVVGTSYISSACDMEVLSDAPEKMTFTEMATKRQY
;
A
#
# COMPACT_ATOMS: atom_id res chain seq x y z
N MET A 1 -26.38 20.16 16.35
CA MET A 1 -24.98 19.80 16.63
C MET A 1 -24.68 18.34 16.26
N ASP A 2 -25.69 17.46 16.22
CA ASP A 2 -25.49 16.03 15.89
C ASP A 2 -25.28 15.73 14.41
N LYS A 3 -25.95 16.46 13.51
CA LYS A 3 -25.71 16.32 12.05
C LYS A 3 -24.24 16.55 11.67
N SER A 4 -23.62 17.60 12.22
CA SER A 4 -22.20 17.88 11.99
C SER A 4 -21.28 16.78 12.53
N LYS A 5 -21.60 16.18 13.68
CA LYS A 5 -20.86 15.03 14.23
C LYS A 5 -21.00 13.79 13.35
N GLN A 6 -22.21 13.49 12.88
CA GLN A 6 -22.47 12.36 11.97
C GLN A 6 -21.76 12.55 10.62
N TYR A 7 -21.81 13.76 10.05
CA TYR A 7 -21.08 14.06 8.82
C TYR A 7 -19.57 13.90 8.98
N LEU A 8 -18.99 14.40 10.07
CA LEU A 8 -17.57 14.16 10.36
C LEU A 8 -17.29 12.67 10.56
N TYR A 9 -18.21 11.93 11.19
CA TYR A 9 -18.04 10.50 11.43
C TYR A 9 -17.94 9.68 10.14
N HIS A 10 -18.78 10.01 9.16
CA HIS A 10 -18.81 9.32 7.87
C HIS A 10 -17.73 9.76 6.88
N ASN A 11 -17.22 10.99 7.01
CA ASN A 11 -16.31 11.59 6.02
C ASN A 11 -14.86 11.74 6.49
N LEU A 12 -14.53 11.50 7.77
CA LEU A 12 -13.13 11.46 8.19
C LEU A 12 -12.50 10.13 7.79
N PHE A 13 -11.49 10.17 6.91
CA PHE A 13 -10.66 9.01 6.57
C PHE A 13 -9.97 8.38 7.78
N ILE A 14 -9.68 9.19 8.81
CA ILE A 14 -9.13 8.71 10.08
C ILE A 14 -10.13 7.82 10.82
N LEU A 15 -11.44 7.91 10.53
CA LEU A 15 -12.43 7.09 11.19
C LEU A 15 -12.63 5.73 10.50
N ASN A 16 -12.20 5.57 9.25
CA ASN A 16 -12.19 4.28 8.56
C ASN A 16 -11.24 3.31 9.29
N SER A 17 -11.75 2.13 9.63
CA SER A 17 -11.03 1.10 10.40
C SER A 17 -9.75 0.60 9.72
N SER A 18 -9.72 0.62 8.40
CA SER A 18 -8.63 0.09 7.59
C SER A 18 -7.57 1.15 7.26
N ILE A 19 -7.97 2.42 7.12
CA ILE A 19 -7.05 3.53 6.82
C ILE A 19 -6.41 4.11 8.10
N ARG A 20 -7.14 4.14 9.22
CA ARG A 20 -6.65 4.65 10.51
C ARG A 20 -5.32 4.03 10.96
N PRO A 21 -5.16 2.70 11.04
CA PRO A 21 -3.91 2.10 11.50
C PRO A 21 -2.74 2.41 10.55
N ALA A 22 -2.99 2.47 9.24
CA ALA A 22 -1.98 2.83 8.25
C ALA A 22 -1.49 4.27 8.44
N LEU A 23 -2.40 5.24 8.64
CA LEU A 23 -2.04 6.63 8.88
C LEU A 23 -1.26 6.82 10.19
N LEU A 24 -1.67 6.15 11.27
CA LEU A 24 -0.95 6.21 12.55
C LEU A 24 0.45 5.60 12.44
N ASN A 25 0.59 4.49 11.72
CA ASN A 25 1.88 3.86 11.47
C ASN A 25 2.81 4.78 10.65
N ILE A 26 2.31 5.38 9.56
CA ILE A 26 3.09 6.35 8.76
C ILE A 26 3.50 7.53 9.62
N HIS A 27 2.59 8.05 10.44
CA HIS A 27 2.89 9.15 11.36
C HIS A 27 4.02 8.76 12.31
N GLU A 28 3.94 7.60 12.97
CA GLU A 28 5.02 7.11 13.84
C GLU A 28 6.35 6.96 13.09
N MET A 29 6.35 6.36 11.90
CA MET A 29 7.57 6.21 11.11
C MET A 29 8.20 7.56 10.71
N CYS A 30 7.38 8.57 10.38
CA CYS A 30 7.85 9.93 10.11
C CYS A 30 8.55 10.55 11.34
N TYR A 31 8.01 10.33 12.55
CA TYR A 31 8.66 10.80 13.78
C TYR A 31 10.00 10.08 14.02
N ARG A 32 10.07 8.76 13.82
CA ARG A 32 11.31 7.99 13.98
C ARG A 32 12.42 8.49 13.04
N ILE A 33 12.09 8.83 11.80
CA ILE A 33 13.06 9.37 10.83
C ILE A 33 13.51 10.77 11.22
N LYS A 34 12.60 11.61 11.72
CA LYS A 34 12.96 12.94 12.22
C LYS A 34 13.96 12.88 13.38
N GLU A 35 13.85 11.87 14.24
CA GLU A 35 14.75 11.65 15.37
C GLU A 35 16.08 10.97 14.97
N MET A 36 16.17 10.37 13.78
CA MET A 36 17.42 9.82 13.30
C MET A 36 18.42 10.92 12.97
N ASN A 37 19.53 10.94 13.69
CA ASN A 37 20.70 11.74 13.33
C ASN A 37 21.27 11.22 12.00
N LEU A 38 21.07 11.99 10.92
CA LEU A 38 21.48 11.65 9.55
C LEU A 38 23.00 11.69 9.34
N CYS A 39 23.71 12.45 10.17
CA CYS A 39 25.18 12.49 10.18
C CYS A 39 25.69 12.13 11.57
N LYS A 40 26.52 11.09 11.66
CA LYS A 40 27.20 10.67 12.87
C LYS A 40 28.69 10.93 12.72
N LEU A 41 29.18 11.91 13.48
CA LEU A 41 30.60 12.17 13.61
C LEU A 41 31.10 11.59 14.93
N ASN A 42 32.09 10.70 14.85
CA ASN A 42 32.76 10.22 16.04
C ASN A 42 33.77 11.29 16.49
N LYS A 43 33.44 12.01 17.57
CA LYS A 43 34.28 13.09 18.11
C LYS A 43 35.61 12.59 18.70
N GLU A 44 35.70 11.29 18.98
CA GLU A 44 36.88 10.67 19.60
C GLU A 44 37.93 10.22 18.56
N LYS A 45 37.58 10.24 17.27
CA LYS A 45 38.49 9.87 16.18
C LYS A 45 39.07 11.12 15.52
N GLN A 46 40.40 11.17 15.41
CA GLN A 46 41.06 12.11 14.50
C GLN A 46 40.94 11.58 13.07
N TYR A 47 40.19 12.28 12.23
CA TYR A 47 40.06 11.94 10.82
C TYR A 47 41.11 12.68 10.00
N THR A 48 41.73 11.98 9.06
CA THR A 48 42.38 12.67 7.93
C THR A 48 41.29 13.30 7.06
N LEU A 49 41.64 14.35 6.30
CA LEU A 49 40.65 15.05 5.45
C LEU A 49 39.96 14.10 4.46
N ILE A 50 40.71 13.14 3.91
CA ILE A 50 40.20 12.14 2.97
C ILE A 50 39.25 11.18 3.69
N GLU A 51 39.63 10.67 4.87
CA GLU A 51 38.75 9.79 5.65
C GLU A 51 37.46 10.47 6.07
N PHE A 52 37.53 11.75 6.45
CA PHE A 52 36.33 12.53 6.76
C PHE A 52 35.42 12.64 5.54
N LEU A 53 35.98 13.00 4.38
CA LEU A 53 35.20 13.16 3.15
C LEU A 53 34.56 11.83 2.72
N MET A 54 35.32 10.73 2.73
CA MET A 54 34.76 9.41 2.42
C MET A 54 33.66 9.01 3.40
N ASN A 55 33.83 9.27 4.70
CA ASN A 55 32.81 8.97 5.70
C ASN A 55 31.53 9.80 5.50
N GLN A 56 31.65 11.07 5.12
CA GLN A 56 30.48 11.90 4.80
C GLN A 56 29.74 11.39 3.55
N VAL A 57 30.47 11.02 2.50
CA VAL A 57 29.88 10.47 1.26
C VAL A 57 29.17 9.14 1.54
N ASN A 58 29.79 8.26 2.33
CA ASN A 58 29.17 6.98 2.70
C ASN A 58 27.91 7.19 3.54
N GLN A 59 27.95 8.08 4.53
CA GLN A 59 26.77 8.40 5.34
C GLN A 59 25.63 9.00 4.51
N LEU A 60 25.96 9.88 3.56
CA LEU A 60 24.97 10.43 2.64
C LEU A 60 24.31 9.31 1.81
N ASN A 61 25.10 8.41 1.25
CA ASN A 61 24.57 7.29 0.46
C ASN A 61 23.67 6.38 1.29
N ASP A 62 24.09 6.04 2.52
CA ASP A 62 23.30 5.23 3.44
C ASP A 62 21.97 5.90 3.80
N VAL A 63 21.97 7.21 4.03
CA VAL A 63 20.76 8.00 4.29
C VAL A 63 19.84 7.99 3.06
N CYS A 64 20.38 8.20 1.87
CA CYS A 64 19.61 8.17 0.63
C CYS A 64 18.94 6.82 0.41
N ILE A 65 19.66 5.71 0.62
CA ILE A 65 19.11 4.34 0.49
C ILE A 65 17.97 4.14 1.50
N LYS A 66 18.18 4.49 2.77
CA LYS A 66 17.15 4.33 3.82
C LYS A 66 15.92 5.18 3.56
N LEU A 67 16.08 6.40 3.06
CA LEU A 67 14.96 7.27 2.70
C LEU A 67 14.19 6.72 1.49
N TYR A 68 14.89 6.12 0.53
CA TYR A 68 14.25 5.45 -0.59
C TYR A 68 13.44 4.24 -0.13
N GLU A 69 14.03 3.35 0.67
CA GLU A 69 13.34 2.19 1.26
C GLU A 69 12.11 2.62 2.08
N PHE A 70 12.25 3.67 2.88
CA PHE A 70 11.13 4.24 3.64
C PHE A 70 9.99 4.71 2.73
N ARG A 71 10.31 5.40 1.64
CA ARG A 71 9.31 5.86 0.68
C ARG A 71 8.57 4.68 0.04
N GLU A 72 9.27 3.65 -0.38
CA GLU A 72 8.64 2.48 -0.99
C GLU A 72 7.78 1.73 0.03
N LEU A 73 8.22 1.61 1.28
CA LEU A 73 7.42 1.03 2.36
C LEU A 73 6.12 1.81 2.61
N ILE A 74 6.16 3.14 2.65
CA ILE A 74 4.95 3.96 2.81
C ILE A 74 3.97 3.70 1.67
N LYS A 75 4.46 3.65 0.42
CA LYS A 75 3.59 3.40 -0.73
C LYS A 75 2.84 2.08 -0.58
N GLU A 76 3.54 1.01 -0.18
CA GLU A 76 2.92 -0.30 0.02
C GLU A 76 1.90 -0.29 1.15
N ILE A 77 2.19 0.38 2.27
CA ILE A 77 1.23 0.55 3.38
C ILE A 77 -0.03 1.29 2.92
N VAL A 78 0.14 2.41 2.19
CA VAL A 78 -0.98 3.20 1.68
C VAL A 78 -1.78 2.40 0.66
N ARG A 79 -1.10 1.72 -0.27
CA ARG A 79 -1.72 0.88 -1.30
C ARG A 79 -2.54 -0.25 -0.68
N GLY A 80 -1.99 -0.95 0.31
CA GLY A 80 -2.69 -2.01 1.05
C GLY A 80 -3.92 -1.48 1.76
N ALA A 81 -3.78 -0.39 2.54
CA ALA A 81 -4.90 0.21 3.27
C ALA A 81 -6.02 0.71 2.34
N CYS A 82 -5.67 1.35 1.23
CA CYS A 82 -6.63 1.81 0.23
C CYS A 82 -7.32 0.64 -0.48
N ARG A 83 -6.60 -0.43 -0.82
CA ARG A 83 -7.20 -1.65 -1.40
C ARG A 83 -8.23 -2.26 -0.45
N THR A 84 -7.85 -2.46 0.82
CA THR A 84 -8.78 -2.99 1.83
C THR A 84 -9.99 -2.09 2.00
N ALA A 85 -9.79 -0.77 2.09
CA ALA A 85 -10.90 0.17 2.21
C ALA A 85 -11.83 0.12 0.98
N LEU A 86 -11.29 0.12 -0.24
CA LEU A 86 -12.08 0.01 -1.47
C LEU A 86 -12.93 -1.28 -1.48
N LEU A 87 -12.35 -2.41 -1.10
CA LEU A 87 -13.07 -3.68 -0.99
C LEU A 87 -14.18 -3.64 0.06
N GLU A 88 -13.95 -3.01 1.22
CA GLU A 88 -14.98 -2.80 2.26
C GLU A 88 -16.15 -1.96 1.76
N TYR A 89 -15.90 -0.99 0.87
CA TYR A 89 -16.94 -0.19 0.22
C TYR A 89 -17.57 -0.88 -1.00
N GLY A 90 -17.15 -2.10 -1.34
CA GLY A 90 -17.66 -2.87 -2.48
C GLY A 90 -17.09 -2.48 -3.83
N TYR A 91 -16.01 -1.70 -3.86
CA TYR A 91 -15.26 -1.36 -5.08
C TYR A 91 -14.14 -2.37 -5.32
N ILE A 92 -13.92 -2.74 -6.59
CA ILE A 92 -12.80 -3.58 -6.99
C ILE A 92 -11.62 -2.67 -7.34
N PRO A 93 -10.48 -2.73 -6.63
CA PRO A 93 -9.30 -1.96 -6.97
C PRO A 93 -8.73 -2.41 -8.32
N ASP A 94 -8.37 -1.46 -9.18
CA ASP A 94 -7.86 -1.73 -10.54
C ASP A 94 -6.61 -2.64 -10.50
N ASP A 95 -5.72 -2.43 -9.53
CA ASP A 95 -4.53 -3.25 -9.36
C ASP A 95 -4.81 -4.73 -9.00
N TYR A 96 -6.00 -5.04 -8.49
CA TYR A 96 -6.42 -6.41 -8.17
C TYR A 96 -6.61 -7.24 -9.44
N ILE A 97 -6.97 -6.59 -10.54
CA ILE A 97 -7.15 -7.21 -11.85
C ILE A 97 -5.80 -7.51 -12.48
N ILE A 98 -4.84 -6.59 -12.33
CA ILE A 98 -3.47 -6.75 -12.82
C ILE A 98 -2.76 -7.91 -12.09
N ASP A 99 -2.87 -7.96 -10.75
CA ASP A 99 -2.27 -9.03 -9.94
C ASP A 99 -2.87 -10.41 -10.26
N ASN A 100 -4.16 -10.48 -10.64
CA ASN A 100 -4.79 -11.72 -11.09
C ASN A 100 -4.45 -12.11 -12.54
N GLN A 101 -4.35 -11.15 -13.46
CA GLN A 101 -3.93 -11.42 -14.84
C GLN A 101 -2.50 -11.95 -14.90
N MET A 102 -1.59 -11.38 -14.10
CA MET A 102 -0.21 -11.88 -14.02
C MET A 102 -0.11 -13.27 -13.35
N ASN A 103 -0.99 -13.61 -12.41
CA ASN A 103 -1.06 -14.97 -11.88
C ASN A 103 -1.62 -15.99 -12.89
N ILE A 104 -2.56 -15.60 -13.75
CA ILE A 104 -3.12 -16.51 -14.78
C ILE A 104 -2.10 -16.77 -15.90
N GLU A 105 -1.25 -15.80 -16.25
CA GLU A 105 -0.19 -15.99 -17.24
C GLU A 105 0.95 -16.89 -16.74
N ASN A 106 1.23 -16.88 -15.43
CA ASN A 106 2.27 -17.72 -14.82
C ASN A 106 1.85 -19.17 -14.51
N VAL A 107 0.55 -19.51 -14.60
CA VAL A 107 0.01 -20.87 -14.32
C VAL A 107 -0.15 -21.73 -15.58
N LYS A 108 0.49 -21.37 -16.70
CA LYS A 108 0.47 -22.19 -17.94
C LYS A 108 1.53 -23.30 -17.99
N THR A 109 2.33 -23.48 -16.96
CA THR A 109 3.33 -24.56 -16.91
C THR A 109 3.30 -25.28 -15.55
N GLU A 110 3.00 -26.57 -15.64
CA GLU A 110 3.13 -27.65 -14.64
C GLU A 110 1.88 -28.07 -13.84
N PRO A 111 1.47 -29.35 -13.92
CA PRO A 111 0.42 -29.91 -13.09
C PRO A 111 1.01 -30.59 -11.85
N LEU A 112 0.81 -30.05 -10.64
CA LEU A 112 1.02 -30.82 -9.40
C LEU A 112 -0.03 -30.52 -8.31
N VAL A 113 -0.87 -31.54 -8.12
CA VAL A 113 -1.52 -32.09 -6.93
C VAL A 113 -1.19 -31.48 -5.54
N VAL A 114 -2.27 -30.97 -4.92
CA VAL A 114 -2.69 -30.96 -3.49
C VAL A 114 -1.91 -30.14 -2.45
N GLY A 115 -2.64 -29.21 -1.80
CA GLY A 115 -2.24 -28.64 -0.50
C GLY A 115 -3.06 -27.45 0.03
N THR A 116 -4.32 -27.68 0.42
CA THR A 116 -5.07 -26.98 1.50
C THR A 116 -5.49 -25.49 1.38
N SER A 117 -6.83 -25.30 1.44
CA SER A 117 -7.66 -24.16 1.87
C SER A 117 -7.44 -22.82 1.12
N TYR A 118 -8.38 -22.20 0.41
CA TYR A 118 -9.84 -22.08 0.56
C TYR A 118 -10.41 -21.60 -0.80
N ILE A 119 -10.49 -22.46 -1.80
CA ILE A 119 -11.22 -22.13 -3.04
C ILE A 119 -12.22 -23.24 -3.29
N SER A 120 -13.46 -23.01 -2.88
CA SER A 120 -14.62 -23.54 -3.59
C SER A 120 -15.88 -22.78 -3.18
N SER A 121 -16.25 -21.82 -4.01
CA SER A 121 -17.66 -21.62 -4.36
C SER A 121 -17.71 -21.23 -5.82
N ALA A 122 -17.21 -22.14 -6.66
CA ALA A 122 -17.69 -22.24 -8.03
C ALA A 122 -19.13 -22.73 -7.95
N CYS A 123 -20.07 -21.80 -7.89
CA CYS A 123 -21.46 -22.11 -8.18
C CYS A 123 -21.60 -22.04 -9.70
N ASP A 124 -21.53 -23.19 -10.35
CA ASP A 124 -22.14 -23.42 -11.65
C ASP A 124 -23.61 -23.00 -11.56
N MET A 125 -23.96 -21.93 -12.27
CA MET A 125 -25.34 -21.56 -12.52
C MET A 125 -25.39 -20.99 -13.94
N GLU A 126 -25.44 -21.88 -14.93
CA GLU A 126 -25.94 -21.55 -16.26
C GLU A 126 -27.45 -21.28 -16.15
N VAL A 127 -27.81 -20.06 -15.73
CA VAL A 127 -29.17 -19.52 -15.88
C VAL A 127 -29.04 -18.07 -16.33
N LEU A 128 -29.44 -17.87 -17.58
CA LEU A 128 -29.64 -16.61 -18.27
C LEU A 128 -30.08 -15.47 -17.32
N SER A 129 -29.14 -14.61 -16.94
CA SER A 129 -29.44 -13.26 -16.48
C SER A 129 -28.28 -12.36 -16.86
N ASP A 130 -28.58 -11.24 -17.50
CA ASP A 130 -27.65 -10.15 -17.78
C ASP A 130 -27.00 -9.71 -16.46
N ALA A 131 -25.84 -10.29 -16.13
CA ALA A 131 -25.01 -9.77 -15.07
C ALA A 131 -24.37 -8.47 -15.61
N PRO A 132 -24.59 -7.31 -14.97
CA PRO A 132 -24.00 -6.08 -15.44
C PRO A 132 -22.47 -6.23 -15.43
N GLU A 133 -21.86 -5.89 -16.56
CA GLU A 133 -20.42 -5.88 -16.78
C GLU A 133 -19.71 -5.31 -15.55
N LYS A 134 -18.86 -6.12 -14.91
CA LYS A 134 -18.12 -5.73 -13.71
C LYS A 134 -17.09 -4.66 -14.10
N MET A 135 -17.48 -3.39 -14.00
CA MET A 135 -16.61 -2.25 -14.26
C MET A 135 -15.66 -1.99 -13.09
N THR A 136 -14.45 -1.54 -13.41
CA THR A 136 -13.44 -1.08 -12.47
C THR A 136 -13.86 0.23 -11.78
N PHE A 137 -13.18 0.59 -10.69
CA PHE A 137 -13.49 1.83 -9.96
C PHE A 137 -13.35 3.05 -10.88
N THR A 138 -12.30 3.11 -11.68
CA THR A 138 -12.01 4.20 -12.61
C THR A 138 -13.06 4.29 -13.73
N GLU A 139 -13.53 3.15 -14.25
CA GLU A 139 -14.61 3.08 -15.25
C GLU A 139 -15.97 3.51 -14.68
N MET A 140 -16.27 3.14 -13.44
CA MET A 140 -17.50 3.60 -12.77
C MET A 140 -17.47 5.11 -12.46
N ALA A 141 -16.30 5.66 -12.12
CA ALA A 141 -16.16 7.09 -11.85
C ALA A 141 -16.34 7.95 -13.11
N THR A 142 -15.85 7.48 -14.26
CA THR A 142 -15.99 8.15 -15.55
C THR A 142 -17.43 8.11 -16.09
N LYS A 143 -18.19 7.03 -15.86
CA LYS A 143 -19.61 6.98 -16.23
C LYS A 143 -20.50 7.99 -15.48
N ARG A 144 -20.11 8.43 -14.28
CA ARG A 144 -20.88 9.42 -13.49
C ARG A 144 -20.68 10.86 -13.95
N GLN A 145 -19.74 11.11 -14.86
CA GLN A 145 -19.44 12.44 -15.39
C GLN A 145 -20.25 12.81 -16.65
N TYR A 146 -21.07 11.89 -17.15
CA TYR A 146 -21.96 12.08 -18.30
C TYR A 146 -23.43 11.93 -17.89
#